data_AF-A0A3D4TKM3-F1
#
_entry.id   AF-A0A3D4TKM3-F1
#
_cell.length_a   1.000
_cell.length_b   1.000
_cell.length_c   1.000
_cell.angle_alpha   90.00
_cell.angle_beta   90.00
_cell.angle_gamma   90.00
#
_symmetry.space_group_name_H-M   'P 1'
#
loop_
_entity.id
_entity.type
_entity.pdbx_description
1 polymer ?
#
loop_
_entity_poly.entity_id
_entity_poly.type
_entity_poly.pdbx_seq_one_letter_code
_entity_poly.pdbx_strand_id
1 'polypeptide(L)'
;EERGNDAKGLKPAVVLDVDETVLDNSPYQARLVRDGKEYDELTWDQWVAEKKAKAIPGVVDFAKAANAKGVTLLYISNRAVHLKDATLANLREQGLPVADDSVFLGLGTVVPGCEQNGSEKNCRRRLAGQKYRVLMQFGDQLGDFVEVTANTNEGRDALLQQYHDWFGERWWMLPNPTYGGFEPAQFNNDYSQSRQVRHDAKRAALDYAP
;
A
#
# COMPACT_ATOMS: atom_id res chain seq x y z
N GLU A 1 10.67 -15.70 -2.34
CA GLU A 1 10.79 -15.70 -3.81
C GLU A 1 11.15 -14.33 -4.38
N GLU A 2 10.86 -13.22 -3.69
CA GLU A 2 11.16 -11.86 -4.19
C GLU A 2 12.62 -11.40 -4.01
N ARG A 3 13.50 -12.20 -3.39
CA ARG A 3 14.93 -11.87 -3.29
C ARG A 3 15.68 -12.51 -4.46
N GLY A 4 16.19 -11.67 -5.36
CA GLY A 4 17.04 -12.08 -6.49
C GLY A 4 18.51 -12.30 -6.12
N ASN A 5 18.89 -12.17 -4.85
CA ASN A 5 20.25 -12.27 -4.31
C ASN A 5 20.26 -12.66 -2.82
N ASP A 6 21.45 -13.01 -2.30
CA ASP A 6 21.67 -13.27 -0.87
C ASP A 6 21.51 -11.97 -0.04
N ALA A 7 20.88 -12.09 1.12
CA ALA A 7 20.66 -10.98 2.04
C ALA A 7 21.85 -10.70 2.97
N LYS A 8 22.85 -11.58 3.01
CA LYS A 8 24.05 -11.40 3.84
C LYS A 8 24.81 -10.14 3.40
N GLY A 9 25.06 -9.24 4.35
CA GLY A 9 25.77 -7.99 4.12
C GLY A 9 24.89 -6.83 3.62
N LEU A 10 23.61 -7.07 3.30
CA LEU A 10 22.67 -5.99 2.96
C LEU A 10 22.23 -5.24 4.23
N LYS A 11 22.01 -3.93 4.10
CA LYS A 11 21.47 -3.10 5.18
C LYS A 11 20.06 -3.56 5.57
N PRO A 12 19.72 -3.62 6.86
CA PRO A 12 18.37 -3.98 7.29
C PRO A 12 17.37 -2.89 6.88
N ALA A 13 16.18 -3.32 6.46
CA ALA A 13 15.09 -2.40 6.13
C ALA A 13 13.71 -2.93 6.56
N VAL A 14 12.76 -2.02 6.68
CA VAL A 14 11.32 -2.30 6.76
C VAL A 14 10.66 -1.71 5.53
N VAL A 15 9.73 -2.45 4.93
CA VAL A 15 8.87 -1.94 3.86
C VAL A 15 7.54 -1.51 4.47
N LEU A 16 7.11 -0.31 4.12
CA LEU A 16 5.84 0.28 4.53
C LEU A 16 5.07 0.66 3.26
N ASP A 17 3.82 0.24 3.13
CA ASP A 17 2.88 1.02 2.34
C ASP A 17 2.69 2.42 2.95
N VAL A 18 2.19 3.38 2.17
CA VAL A 18 1.98 4.76 2.63
C VAL A 18 0.53 5.01 3.03
N ASP A 19 -0.45 4.70 2.19
CA ASP A 19 -1.82 5.18 2.37
C ASP A 19 -2.61 4.21 3.25
N GLU A 20 -3.22 4.69 4.33
CA GLU A 20 -3.90 3.86 5.35
C GLU A 20 -2.97 2.92 6.14
N THR A 21 -1.67 2.91 5.81
CA THR A 21 -0.60 2.22 6.56
C THR A 21 0.27 3.20 7.35
N VAL A 22 0.75 4.28 6.72
CA VAL A 22 1.59 5.31 7.35
C VAL A 22 0.83 6.64 7.48
N LEU A 23 0.10 7.02 6.44
CA LEU A 23 -0.65 8.25 6.34
C LEU A 23 -2.15 7.95 6.29
N ASP A 24 -2.90 8.60 7.17
CA ASP A 24 -4.36 8.59 7.23
C ASP A 24 -4.93 9.56 6.19
N ASN A 25 -5.59 9.00 5.17
CA ASN A 25 -6.29 9.72 4.13
C ASN A 25 -7.81 9.68 4.32
N SER A 26 -8.32 9.24 5.47
CA SER A 26 -9.75 9.27 5.79
C SER A 26 -10.40 10.66 5.61
N PRO A 27 -9.72 11.83 5.76
CA PRO A 27 -10.34 13.10 5.43
C PRO A 27 -10.64 13.28 3.93
N TYR A 28 -9.87 12.66 3.04
CA TYR A 28 -10.19 12.62 1.60
C TYR A 28 -11.44 11.76 1.37
N GLN A 29 -11.52 10.60 1.99
CA GLN A 29 -12.70 9.72 1.90
C GLN A 29 -13.95 10.42 2.45
N ALA A 30 -13.83 11.14 3.57
CA ALA A 30 -14.91 11.96 4.13
C ALA A 30 -15.36 13.08 3.17
N ARG A 31 -14.43 13.69 2.42
CA ARG A 31 -14.74 14.69 1.38
C ARG A 31 -15.57 14.09 0.26
N LEU A 32 -15.21 12.88 -0.20
CA LEU A 32 -15.97 12.16 -1.23
C LEU A 32 -17.39 11.86 -0.76
N VAL A 33 -17.55 11.36 0.47
CA VAL A 33 -18.87 11.08 1.06
C VAL A 33 -19.72 12.35 1.16
N ARG A 34 -19.15 13.43 1.72
CA ARG A 34 -19.83 14.73 1.87
C ARG A 34 -20.30 15.29 0.53
N ASP A 35 -19.45 15.19 -0.50
CA ASP A 35 -19.69 15.81 -1.81
C ASP A 35 -20.43 14.86 -2.78
N GLY A 36 -20.74 13.63 -2.35
CA GLY A 36 -21.38 12.62 -3.20
C GLY A 36 -20.53 12.18 -4.40
N LYS A 37 -19.20 12.22 -4.26
CA LYS A 37 -18.24 11.89 -5.31
C LYS A 37 -17.65 10.49 -5.14
N GLU A 38 -16.98 10.02 -6.18
CA GLU A 38 -16.14 8.82 -6.17
C GLU A 38 -14.66 9.21 -6.28
N TYR A 39 -13.77 8.23 -6.08
CA TYR A 39 -12.34 8.44 -6.31
C TYR A 39 -12.09 8.97 -7.72
N ASP A 40 -11.25 9.99 -7.80
CA ASP A 40 -10.79 10.60 -9.05
C ASP A 40 -9.33 10.99 -8.89
N GLU A 41 -8.49 10.65 -9.87
CA GLU A 41 -7.04 10.86 -9.82
C GLU A 41 -6.67 12.34 -9.64
N LEU A 42 -7.39 13.26 -10.28
CA LEU A 42 -7.09 14.69 -10.17
C LEU A 42 -7.39 15.21 -8.76
N THR A 43 -8.52 14.82 -8.17
CA THR A 43 -8.86 15.22 -6.80
C THR A 43 -7.97 14.54 -5.75
N TRP A 44 -7.47 13.35 -6.04
CA TRP A 44 -6.48 12.66 -5.21
C TRP A 44 -5.12 13.37 -5.26
N ASP A 45 -4.64 13.74 -6.44
CA ASP A 45 -3.42 14.54 -6.63
C ASP A 45 -3.49 15.84 -5.84
N GLN A 46 -4.65 16.52 -5.88
CA GLN A 46 -4.90 17.72 -5.09
C GLN A 46 -4.82 17.44 -3.58
N TRP A 47 -5.43 16.37 -3.09
CA TRP A 47 -5.33 15.96 -1.69
C TRP A 47 -3.88 15.69 -1.26
N VAL A 48 -3.11 14.96 -2.07
CA VAL A 48 -1.70 14.69 -1.79
C VAL A 48 -0.89 15.99 -1.77
N ALA A 49 -1.18 16.92 -2.68
CA ALA A 49 -0.55 18.24 -2.71
C ALA A 49 -0.88 19.11 -1.48
N GLU A 50 -2.03 18.89 -0.84
CA GLU A 50 -2.37 19.56 0.43
C GLU A 50 -1.46 19.15 1.59
N LYS A 51 -0.84 17.96 1.54
CA LYS A 51 0.08 17.42 2.56
C LYS A 51 -0.51 17.35 3.98
N LYS A 52 -1.84 17.20 4.07
CA LYS A 52 -2.57 17.23 5.34
C LYS A 52 -2.80 15.85 5.97
N ALA A 53 -2.43 14.77 5.29
CA ALA A 53 -2.60 13.43 5.82
C ALA A 53 -1.81 13.28 7.12
N LYS A 54 -2.44 12.69 8.14
CA LYS A 54 -1.84 12.53 9.48
C LYS A 54 -1.19 11.18 9.60
N ALA A 55 -0.21 11.03 10.49
CA ALA A 55 0.35 9.70 10.73
C ALA A 55 -0.69 8.76 11.35
N ILE A 56 -0.76 7.53 10.84
CA ILE A 56 -1.51 6.44 11.47
C ILE A 56 -0.92 6.19 12.88
N PRO A 57 -1.76 5.98 13.92
CA PRO A 57 -1.27 5.80 15.29
C PRO A 57 -0.19 4.71 15.42
N GLY A 58 0.88 5.02 16.17
CA GLY A 58 2.00 4.12 16.44
C GLY A 58 3.11 4.09 15.38
N VAL A 59 2.83 4.49 14.13
CA VAL A 59 3.82 4.39 13.03
C VAL A 59 5.03 5.30 13.24
N VAL A 60 4.85 6.49 13.82
CA VAL A 60 5.94 7.44 14.08
C VAL A 60 6.93 6.88 15.10
N ASP A 61 6.42 6.32 16.19
CA ASP A 61 7.27 5.76 17.25
C ASP A 61 8.00 4.51 16.77
N PHE A 62 7.30 3.63 16.04
CA PHE A 62 7.90 2.49 15.38
C PHE A 62 9.02 2.91 14.42
N ALA A 63 8.75 3.85 13.51
CA ALA A 63 9.71 4.27 12.51
C ALA A 63 10.94 4.94 13.12
N LYS A 64 10.76 5.78 14.15
CA LYS A 64 11.88 6.38 14.90
C LYS A 64 12.71 5.31 15.62
N ALA A 65 12.07 4.35 16.28
CA ALA A 65 12.75 3.26 16.96
C ALA A 65 13.54 2.36 15.99
N ALA A 66 12.96 2.04 14.83
CA ALA A 66 13.63 1.29 13.77
C ALA A 66 14.83 2.06 13.21
N ASN A 67 14.64 3.33 12.85
CA ASN A 67 15.71 4.18 12.32
C ASN A 67 16.86 4.36 13.31
N ALA A 68 16.57 4.53 14.61
CA ALA A 68 17.59 4.62 15.66
C ALA A 68 18.43 3.33 15.80
N LYS A 69 17.91 2.19 15.35
CA LYS A 69 18.63 0.90 15.28
C LYS A 69 19.35 0.69 13.95
N GLY A 70 19.40 1.70 13.09
CA GLY A 70 20.03 1.62 11.77
C GLY A 70 19.20 0.86 10.72
N VAL A 71 17.90 0.65 10.98
CA VAL A 71 16.98 0.02 10.02
C VAL A 71 16.44 1.10 9.08
N THR A 72 16.57 0.88 7.77
CA THR A 72 16.07 1.81 6.75
C THR A 72 14.56 1.64 6.57
N LEU A 73 13.81 2.74 6.51
CA LEU A 73 12.39 2.72 6.20
C LEU A 73 12.21 2.93 4.70
N LEU A 74 11.60 1.96 4.02
CA LEU A 74 11.28 2.02 2.60
C LEU A 74 9.77 2.19 2.43
N TYR A 75 9.36 3.19 1.67
CA TYR A 75 7.97 3.52 1.40
C TYR A 75 7.60 3.05 -0.01
N ILE A 76 6.86 1.95 -0.13
CA ILE A 76 6.41 1.41 -1.42
C ILE A 76 4.92 1.67 -1.56
N SER A 77 4.55 2.65 -2.38
CA SER A 77 3.19 3.18 -2.46
C SER A 77 2.70 3.23 -3.90
N ASN A 78 1.38 3.15 -4.08
CA ASN A 78 0.75 3.40 -5.37
C ASN A 78 0.43 4.87 -5.66
N ARG A 79 0.85 5.79 -4.79
CA ARG A 79 1.02 7.19 -5.21
C ARG A 79 1.99 7.24 -6.39
N ALA A 80 1.56 7.88 -7.47
CA ALA A 80 2.35 8.00 -8.68
C ALA A 80 3.64 8.78 -8.44
N VAL A 81 4.68 8.48 -9.24
CA VAL A 81 6.02 9.07 -9.08
C VAL A 81 6.03 10.61 -9.13
N HIS A 82 5.08 11.26 -9.82
CA HIS A 82 4.98 12.73 -9.84
C HIS A 82 4.52 13.31 -8.49
N LEU A 83 3.90 12.51 -7.63
CA LEU A 83 3.48 12.88 -6.27
C LEU A 83 4.58 12.68 -5.21
N LYS A 84 5.76 12.21 -5.60
CA LYS A 84 6.87 11.87 -4.69
C LYS A 84 7.19 13.02 -3.75
N ASP A 85 7.42 14.21 -4.28
CA ASP A 85 7.91 15.35 -3.48
C ASP A 85 6.87 15.79 -2.44
N ALA A 86 5.59 15.78 -2.82
CA ALA A 86 4.50 16.07 -1.92
C ALA A 86 4.39 15.01 -0.80
N THR A 87 4.52 13.74 -1.18
CA THR A 87 4.47 12.61 -0.24
C THR A 87 5.63 12.64 0.75
N LEU A 88 6.86 12.80 0.29
CA LEU A 88 8.04 12.89 1.15
C LEU A 88 7.97 14.11 2.09
N ALA A 89 7.44 15.24 1.61
CA ALA A 89 7.22 16.40 2.47
C ALA A 89 6.18 16.10 3.58
N ASN A 90 5.06 15.47 3.24
CA ASN A 90 4.05 15.08 4.22
C ASN A 90 4.61 14.08 5.25
N LEU A 91 5.38 13.07 4.82
CA LEU A 91 6.03 12.10 5.71
C LEU A 91 6.97 12.80 6.71
N ARG A 92 7.82 13.71 6.22
CA ARG A 92 8.72 14.50 7.07
C ARG A 92 7.95 15.38 8.06
N GLU A 93 6.87 16.02 7.62
CA GLU A 93 6.00 16.84 8.49
C GLU A 93 5.35 16.02 9.61
N GLN A 94 4.95 14.78 9.33
CA GLN A 94 4.43 13.85 10.33
C GLN A 94 5.52 13.22 11.22
N GLY A 95 6.80 13.60 11.02
CA GLY A 95 7.92 13.15 11.84
C GLY A 95 8.47 11.77 11.47
N LEU A 96 8.17 11.26 10.27
CA LEU A 96 8.70 10.00 9.77
C LEU A 96 10.13 10.18 9.24
N PRO A 97 11.05 9.23 9.51
CA PRO A 97 12.38 9.23 8.91
C PRO A 97 12.32 9.07 7.38
N VAL A 98 12.98 9.97 6.67
CA VAL A 98 13.20 9.90 5.22
C VAL A 98 14.69 10.09 4.99
N ALA A 99 15.42 9.01 4.74
CA ALA A 99 16.89 9.05 4.61
C ALA A 99 17.33 9.88 3.39
N ASP A 100 16.72 9.60 2.24
CA ASP A 100 16.87 10.33 0.98
C ASP A 100 15.68 9.98 0.07
N ASP A 101 15.62 10.56 -1.12
CA ASP A 101 14.49 10.38 -2.04
C ASP A 101 14.37 8.94 -2.60
N SER A 102 15.44 8.13 -2.55
CA SER A 102 15.44 6.75 -3.05
C SER A 102 14.67 5.77 -2.16
N VAL A 103 14.30 6.18 -0.94
CA VAL A 103 13.49 5.37 -0.04
C VAL A 103 12.01 5.32 -0.42
N PHE A 104 11.56 6.19 -1.34
CA PHE A 104 10.20 6.15 -1.87
C PHE A 104 10.15 5.50 -3.25
N LEU A 105 9.36 4.44 -3.38
CA LEU A 105 9.12 3.70 -4.62
C LEU A 105 7.63 3.81 -5.01
N GLY A 106 7.29 4.89 -5.71
CA GLY A 106 5.92 5.18 -6.18
C GLY A 106 5.50 4.37 -7.41
N LEU A 107 4.21 4.44 -7.76
CA LEU A 107 3.67 3.85 -8.99
C LEU A 107 4.30 4.54 -10.22
N GLY A 108 4.81 3.73 -11.16
CA GLY A 108 5.60 4.20 -12.30
C GLY A 108 7.13 4.17 -12.07
N THR A 109 7.60 3.71 -10.90
CA THR A 109 9.03 3.43 -10.70
C THR A 109 9.50 2.33 -11.66
N VAL A 110 10.42 2.66 -12.56
CA VAL A 110 10.99 1.70 -13.52
C VAL A 110 12.02 0.80 -12.83
N VAL A 111 11.82 -0.51 -12.94
CA VAL A 111 12.73 -1.52 -12.38
C VAL A 111 13.33 -2.35 -13.53
N PRO A 112 14.64 -2.23 -13.82
CA PRO A 112 15.26 -2.98 -14.91
C PRO A 112 15.02 -4.50 -14.78
N GLY A 113 14.57 -5.12 -15.87
CA GLY A 113 14.31 -6.57 -15.91
C GLY A 113 13.06 -7.02 -15.16
N CYS A 114 12.17 -6.08 -14.78
CA CYS A 114 10.88 -6.40 -14.18
C CYS A 114 9.79 -5.53 -14.81
N GLU A 115 8.83 -6.17 -15.46
CA GLU A 115 7.69 -5.49 -16.05
C GLU A 115 6.59 -5.30 -15.00
N GLN A 116 6.20 -4.04 -14.82
CA GLN A 116 5.21 -3.63 -13.84
C GLN A 116 3.81 -3.95 -14.39
N ASN A 117 3.08 -4.85 -13.72
CA ASN A 117 1.69 -5.15 -14.06
C ASN A 117 0.73 -4.26 -13.26
N GLY A 118 0.15 -3.26 -13.94
CA GLY A 118 -0.80 -2.33 -13.31
C GLY A 118 -0.23 -1.68 -12.04
N SER A 119 -1.01 -1.75 -10.96
CA SER A 119 -0.66 -1.18 -9.64
C SER A 119 0.06 -2.15 -8.70
N GLU A 120 0.41 -3.37 -9.13
CA GLU A 120 1.08 -4.35 -8.28
C GLU A 120 2.44 -3.86 -7.78
N LYS A 121 2.86 -4.26 -6.58
CA LYS A 121 4.12 -3.75 -5.98
C LYS A 121 5.32 -4.68 -6.17
N ASN A 122 5.15 -5.81 -6.87
CA ASN A 122 6.17 -6.87 -7.02
C ASN A 122 7.54 -6.34 -7.46
N CYS A 123 7.61 -5.59 -8.56
CA CYS A 123 8.89 -5.09 -9.08
C CYS A 123 9.61 -4.17 -8.07
N ARG A 124 8.86 -3.33 -7.37
CA ARG A 124 9.40 -2.41 -6.37
C ARG A 124 9.84 -3.15 -5.10
N ARG A 125 9.12 -4.20 -4.68
CA ARG A 125 9.55 -5.10 -3.60
C ARG A 125 10.79 -5.90 -3.96
N ARG A 126 10.89 -6.39 -5.20
CA ARG A 126 12.11 -7.03 -5.73
C ARG A 126 13.30 -6.08 -5.69
N LEU A 127 13.13 -4.83 -6.13
CA LEU A 127 14.17 -3.80 -6.04
C LEU A 127 14.60 -3.54 -4.59
N ALA A 128 13.64 -3.48 -3.66
CA ALA A 128 13.94 -3.35 -2.24
C ALA A 128 14.72 -4.56 -1.71
N GLY A 129 14.30 -5.79 -2.04
CA GLY A 129 14.96 -7.03 -1.64
C GLY A 129 16.36 -7.21 -2.23
N GLN A 130 16.65 -6.61 -3.38
CA GLN A 130 17.98 -6.58 -3.99
C GLN A 130 18.96 -5.66 -3.26
N LYS A 131 18.46 -4.55 -2.70
CA LYS A 131 19.28 -3.52 -2.05
C LYS A 131 19.34 -3.67 -0.53
N TYR A 132 18.33 -4.30 0.07
CA TYR A 132 18.13 -4.34 1.51
C TYR A 132 17.74 -5.72 2.00
N ARG A 133 18.16 -6.05 3.23
CA ARG A 133 17.60 -7.15 3.99
C ARG A 133 16.28 -6.70 4.61
N VAL A 134 15.18 -6.91 3.89
CA VAL A 134 13.82 -6.60 4.38
C VAL A 134 13.49 -7.50 5.57
N LEU A 135 13.33 -6.91 6.75
CA LEU A 135 13.00 -7.59 8.00
C LEU A 135 11.49 -7.72 8.18
N MET A 136 10.76 -6.69 7.78
CA MET A 136 9.33 -6.57 8.02
C MET A 136 8.64 -5.85 6.88
N GLN A 137 7.36 -6.16 6.70
CA GLN A 137 6.50 -5.46 5.75
C GLN A 137 5.16 -5.09 6.38
N PHE A 138 4.69 -3.87 6.13
CA PHE A 138 3.44 -3.34 6.64
C PHE A 138 2.58 -2.83 5.48
N GLY A 139 1.28 -3.01 5.60
CA GLY A 139 0.31 -2.70 4.55
C GLY A 139 -1.12 -2.83 5.05
N ASP A 140 -2.06 -2.25 4.33
CA ASP A 140 -3.51 -2.32 4.58
C ASP A 140 -4.22 -3.23 3.56
N GLN A 141 -3.50 -3.66 2.52
CA GLN A 141 -4.02 -4.51 1.45
C GLN A 141 -3.10 -5.68 1.13
N LEU A 142 -3.68 -6.80 0.67
CA LEU A 142 -2.93 -8.00 0.31
C LEU A 142 -1.83 -7.74 -0.75
N GLY A 143 -2.12 -6.85 -1.70
CA GLY A 143 -1.20 -6.42 -2.76
C GLY A 143 0.06 -5.70 -2.25
N ASP A 144 0.07 -5.25 -0.99
CA ASP A 144 1.27 -4.74 -0.36
C ASP A 144 2.28 -5.86 -0.17
N PHE A 145 1.84 -7.03 0.27
CA PHE A 145 2.69 -8.12 0.72
C PHE A 145 3.09 -9.08 -0.39
N VAL A 146 2.17 -9.33 -1.32
CA VAL A 146 2.31 -10.33 -2.38
C VAL A 146 1.66 -9.80 -3.65
N GLU A 147 2.05 -10.36 -4.80
CA GLU A 147 1.39 -10.07 -6.07
C GLU A 147 0.04 -10.78 -6.15
N VAL A 148 -1.03 -10.02 -6.38
CA VAL A 148 -2.38 -10.57 -6.55
C VAL A 148 -2.64 -10.79 -8.04
N THR A 149 -2.25 -11.96 -8.56
CA THR A 149 -2.36 -12.28 -9.99
C THR A 149 -3.81 -12.48 -10.47
N ALA A 150 -4.69 -12.95 -9.57
CA ALA A 150 -6.11 -13.08 -9.82
C ALA A 150 -6.89 -12.42 -8.67
N ASN A 151 -7.45 -11.24 -8.91
CA ASN A 151 -8.22 -10.51 -7.90
C ASN A 151 -9.69 -10.95 -7.88
N THR A 152 -9.90 -12.21 -7.45
CA THR A 152 -11.22 -12.78 -7.08
C THR A 152 -11.20 -13.17 -5.61
N ASN A 153 -12.35 -13.50 -5.02
CA ASN A 153 -12.40 -13.97 -3.63
C ASN A 153 -11.55 -15.24 -3.46
N GLU A 154 -11.67 -16.21 -4.38
CA GLU A 154 -10.93 -17.47 -4.34
C GLU A 154 -9.41 -17.25 -4.49
N GLY A 155 -8.99 -16.35 -5.40
CA GLY A 155 -7.58 -16.03 -5.60
C GLY A 155 -6.96 -15.37 -4.37
N ARG A 156 -7.72 -14.49 -3.71
CA ARG A 156 -7.29 -13.82 -2.47
C ARG A 156 -7.26 -14.79 -1.29
N ASP A 157 -8.26 -15.65 -1.15
CA ASP A 157 -8.32 -16.67 -0.11
C ASP A 157 -7.17 -17.68 -0.24
N ALA A 158 -6.84 -18.09 -1.47
CA ALA A 158 -5.70 -18.97 -1.73
C ALA A 158 -4.36 -18.33 -1.28
N LEU A 159 -4.18 -17.03 -1.53
CA LEU A 159 -3.00 -16.29 -1.06
C LEU A 159 -2.98 -16.17 0.47
N LEU A 160 -4.12 -15.84 1.09
CA LEU A 160 -4.23 -15.77 2.54
C LEU A 160 -3.92 -17.11 3.20
N GLN A 161 -4.41 -18.21 2.62
CA GLN A 161 -4.10 -19.56 3.09
C GLN A 161 -2.61 -19.90 2.92
N GLN A 162 -2.04 -19.60 1.74
CA GLN A 162 -0.63 -19.87 1.45
C GLN A 162 0.32 -19.13 2.40
N TYR A 163 0.00 -17.89 2.75
CA TYR A 163 0.84 -17.02 3.57
C TYR A 163 0.31 -16.81 4.99
N HIS A 164 -0.59 -17.66 5.47
CA HIS A 164 -1.24 -17.53 6.78
C HIS A 164 -0.23 -17.25 7.91
N ASP A 165 0.83 -18.06 7.99
CA ASP A 165 1.82 -17.98 9.07
C ASP A 165 2.78 -16.78 8.95
N TRP A 166 2.67 -15.97 7.89
CA TRP A 166 3.50 -14.78 7.74
C TRP A 166 2.89 -13.57 8.44
N PHE A 167 1.56 -13.54 8.59
CA PHE A 167 0.88 -12.45 9.27
C PHE A 167 1.21 -12.46 10.77
N GLY A 168 1.64 -11.31 11.29
CA GLY A 168 2.13 -11.15 12.66
C GLY A 168 3.60 -11.51 12.89
N GLU A 169 4.23 -12.23 11.95
CA GLU A 169 5.66 -12.60 12.05
C GLU A 169 6.56 -11.84 11.07
N ARG A 170 6.06 -11.60 9.85
CA ARG A 170 6.80 -11.00 8.72
C ARG A 170 5.98 -9.93 8.01
N TRP A 171 4.67 -10.08 8.05
CA TRP A 171 3.69 -9.18 7.46
C TRP A 171 2.78 -8.64 8.56
N TRP A 172 2.63 -7.32 8.60
CA TRP A 172 1.79 -6.64 9.58
C TRP A 172 0.69 -5.89 8.85
N MET A 173 -0.49 -6.50 8.82
CA MET A 173 -1.68 -5.94 8.18
C MET A 173 -2.34 -4.91 9.09
N LEU A 174 -2.68 -3.75 8.53
CA LEU A 174 -3.53 -2.75 9.16
C LEU A 174 -4.95 -2.83 8.58
N PRO A 175 -5.99 -2.50 9.38
CA PRO A 175 -7.36 -2.53 8.89
C PRO A 175 -7.67 -1.29 8.04
N ASN A 176 -8.07 -1.50 6.78
CA ASN A 176 -8.71 -0.49 5.95
C ASN A 176 -10.03 -1.03 5.38
N PRO A 177 -11.18 -0.72 6.03
CA PRO A 177 -12.49 -1.14 5.53
C PRO A 177 -13.08 -0.16 4.51
N THR A 178 -12.38 0.94 4.17
CA THR A 178 -12.95 2.03 3.37
C THR A 178 -12.80 1.77 1.88
N TYR A 179 -11.63 1.29 1.46
CA TYR A 179 -11.30 1.01 0.06
C TYR A 179 -10.13 0.03 -0.02
N GLY A 180 -9.88 -0.54 -1.19
CA GLY A 180 -8.71 -1.40 -1.44
C GLY A 180 -9.02 -2.47 -2.47
N GLY A 181 -8.02 -3.30 -2.81
CA GLY A 181 -8.18 -4.33 -3.85
C GLY A 181 -9.28 -5.37 -3.56
N PHE A 182 -9.76 -5.50 -2.32
CA PHE A 182 -10.89 -6.37 -1.98
C PHE A 182 -12.23 -5.88 -2.54
N GLU A 183 -12.38 -4.57 -2.75
CA GLU A 183 -13.62 -3.96 -3.24
C GLU A 183 -13.92 -4.35 -4.71
N PRO A 184 -12.99 -4.13 -5.67
CA PRO A 184 -13.22 -4.51 -7.07
C PRO A 184 -13.38 -6.01 -7.30
N ALA A 185 -12.89 -6.86 -6.39
CA ALA A 185 -13.13 -8.30 -6.47
C ALA A 185 -14.63 -8.65 -6.44
N GLN A 186 -15.48 -7.78 -5.89
CA GLN A 186 -16.93 -8.00 -5.82
C GLN A 186 -17.67 -7.64 -7.12
N PHE A 187 -17.03 -6.94 -8.06
CA PHE A 187 -17.63 -6.54 -9.33
C PHE A 187 -16.73 -6.84 -10.54
N ASN A 188 -15.99 -7.95 -10.48
CA ASN A 188 -15.13 -8.45 -11.56
C ASN A 188 -14.01 -7.48 -11.99
N ASN A 189 -13.58 -6.60 -11.09
CA ASN A 189 -12.56 -5.59 -11.35
C ASN A 189 -12.94 -4.55 -12.42
N ASP A 190 -14.21 -4.45 -12.76
CA ASP A 190 -14.69 -3.62 -13.86
C ASP A 190 -15.21 -2.27 -13.38
N TYR A 191 -14.30 -1.30 -13.32
CA TYR A 191 -14.63 0.10 -12.99
C TYR A 191 -15.41 0.84 -14.09
N SER A 192 -15.57 0.25 -15.29
CA SER A 192 -16.41 0.85 -16.34
C SER A 192 -17.91 0.73 -16.03
N GLN A 193 -18.28 -0.16 -15.10
CA GLN A 193 -19.65 -0.31 -14.63
C GLN A 193 -20.12 0.92 -13.87
N SER A 194 -21.41 1.24 -14.04
CA SER A 194 -22.04 2.31 -13.28
C SER A 194 -21.91 2.07 -11.77
N ARG A 195 -21.87 3.17 -11.00
CA ARG A 195 -21.83 3.13 -9.53
C ARG A 195 -22.93 2.24 -8.94
N GLN A 196 -24.14 2.27 -9.52
CA GLN A 196 -25.26 1.47 -9.05
C GLN A 196 -24.99 -0.03 -9.22
N VAL A 197 -24.47 -0.46 -10.38
CA VAL A 197 -24.13 -1.87 -10.62
C VAL A 197 -23.05 -2.37 -9.66
N ARG A 198 -21.98 -1.58 -9.46
CA ARG A 198 -20.93 -1.91 -8.49
C ARG A 198 -21.46 -1.97 -7.06
N HIS A 199 -22.34 -1.05 -6.68
CA HIS A 199 -23.01 -1.06 -5.39
C HIS A 199 -23.86 -2.31 -5.18
N ASP A 200 -24.67 -2.69 -6.16
CA ASP A 200 -25.57 -3.84 -6.05
C ASP A 200 -24.80 -5.16 -6.00
N ALA A 201 -23.68 -5.27 -6.72
CA ALA A 201 -22.77 -6.41 -6.62
C ALA A 201 -22.18 -6.55 -5.21
N LYS A 202 -21.73 -5.45 -4.60
CA LYS A 202 -21.26 -5.44 -3.20
C LYS A 202 -22.35 -5.84 -2.20
N ARG A 203 -23.61 -5.45 -2.43
CA ARG A 203 -24.74 -5.88 -1.60
C ARG A 203 -25.05 -7.35 -1.77
N ALA A 204 -24.95 -7.88 -2.99
CA ALA A 204 -25.16 -9.30 -3.27
C ALA A 204 -24.06 -10.19 -2.65
N ALA A 205 -22.86 -9.64 -2.42
CA ALA A 205 -21.76 -10.33 -1.75
C ALA A 205 -21.90 -10.40 -0.22
N LEU A 206 -22.91 -9.76 0.38
CA LEU A 206 -23.14 -9.85 1.83
C LEU A 206 -23.60 -11.25 2.23
N ASP A 207 -22.90 -11.86 3.18
CA ASP A 207 -23.36 -13.06 3.89
C ASP A 207 -24.14 -12.64 5.15
N TYR A 208 -25.46 -12.80 5.13
CA TYR A 208 -26.34 -12.42 6.23
C TYR A 208 -27.23 -13.59 6.63
N ALA A 209 -27.46 -13.72 7.95
CA ALA A 209 -28.42 -14.68 8.46
C ALA A 209 -29.85 -14.31 7.98
N PRO A 210 -30.65 -15.29 7.53
CA PRO A 210 -32.01 -15.06 7.06
C PRO A 210 -32.95 -14.54 8.14
#